data_AF-A0A067YBY5-F1
#
_entry.id   AF-A0A067YBY5-F1
#
_cell.length_a   1.000
_cell.length_b   1.000
_cell.length_c   1.000
_cell.angle_alpha   90.00
_cell.angle_beta   90.00
_cell.angle_gamma   90.00
#
_symmetry.space_group_name_H-M   'P 1'
#
loop_
_entity.id
_entity.type
_entity.pdbx_description
1 polymer ?
#
loop_
_entity_poly.entity_id
_entity_poly.type
_entity_poly.pdbx_seq_one_letter_code
_entity_poly.pdbx_strand_id
1 'polypeptide(L)'
;MFVSLSLNCSIKDNVVSYAIVRGDAVNVRSDSNLASKKIRIVKKGELLTLIKRSEHKESIEGFNNYWYKYKSEAGEEGWVYGSFLTLYQNIHPNAELFINKFKSTVSNLFPLVKKIFQ
;
A
#
# COMPACT_ATOMS: atom_id res chain seq x y z
N MET A 1 44.71 -18.95 11.93
CA MET A 1 44.02 -18.95 10.62
C MET A 1 42.56 -18.62 10.89
N PHE A 2 42.22 -17.32 10.90
CA PHE A 2 40.84 -16.87 11.14
C PHE A 2 40.15 -16.77 9.79
N VAL A 3 39.28 -17.73 9.48
CA VAL A 3 38.40 -17.64 8.31
C VAL A 3 37.31 -16.63 8.66
N SER A 4 37.52 -15.38 8.26
CA SER A 4 36.44 -14.39 8.24
C SER A 4 35.46 -14.82 7.16
N LEU A 5 34.37 -15.47 7.56
CA LEU A 5 33.22 -15.66 6.70
C LEU A 5 32.51 -14.31 6.58
N SER A 6 32.93 -13.52 5.60
CA SER A 6 32.21 -12.31 5.21
C SER A 6 30.85 -12.74 4.67
N LEU A 7 29.82 -12.65 5.51
CA LEU A 7 28.43 -12.67 5.08
C LEU A 7 28.15 -11.40 4.28
N ASN A 8 28.55 -11.40 3.00
CA ASN A 8 27.98 -10.50 2.00
C ASN A 8 26.61 -11.05 1.60
N CYS A 9 25.68 -11.08 2.56
CA CYS A 9 24.26 -11.12 2.22
C CYS A 9 23.88 -9.67 1.95
N SER A 10 23.71 -9.32 0.67
CA SER A 10 23.01 -8.10 0.30
C SER A 10 21.59 -8.23 0.86
N ILE A 11 21.37 -7.72 2.06
CA ILE A 11 20.03 -7.46 2.57
C ILE A 11 19.50 -6.36 1.67
N LYS A 12 18.96 -6.74 0.51
CA LYS A 12 17.92 -5.96 -0.13
C LYS A 12 16.80 -5.99 0.87
N ASP A 13 16.70 -4.96 1.70
CA ASP A 13 15.49 -4.71 2.48
C ASP A 13 14.34 -4.85 1.50
N ASN A 14 13.60 -5.96 1.60
CA ASN A 14 12.41 -6.14 0.79
C ASN A 14 11.44 -5.11 1.36
N VAL A 15 11.40 -3.95 0.73
CA VAL A 15 10.45 -2.88 1.06
C VAL A 15 9.07 -3.43 0.76
N VAL A 16 8.48 -4.11 1.75
CA VAL A 16 7.12 -4.61 1.64
C VAL A 16 6.21 -3.39 1.70
N SER A 17 5.48 -3.19 0.61
CA SER A 17 4.51 -2.12 0.49
C SER A 17 3.12 -2.70 0.62
N TYR A 18 2.24 -2.00 1.31
CA TYR A 18 0.84 -2.38 1.49
C TYR A 18 -0.06 -1.34 0.84
N ALA A 19 -1.28 -1.74 0.52
CA ALA A 19 -2.33 -0.83 0.13
C ALA A 19 -3.66 -1.18 0.77
N ILE A 20 -4.41 -0.15 1.15
CA ILE A 20 -5.83 -0.29 1.51
C ILE A 20 -6.67 0.21 0.33
N VAL A 21 -7.63 -0.61 -0.11
CA VAL A 21 -8.58 -0.26 -1.17
C VAL A 21 -9.58 0.78 -0.68
N ARG A 22 -9.75 1.87 -1.43
CA ARG A 22 -10.70 2.96 -1.13
C ARG A 22 -12.00 2.91 -1.92
N GLY A 23 -11.97 2.34 -3.12
CA GLY A 23 -13.16 2.20 -3.98
C GLY A 23 -14.05 1.05 -3.53
N ASP A 24 -15.36 1.16 -3.73
CA ASP A 24 -16.35 0.18 -3.24
C ASP A 24 -16.19 -1.19 -3.91
N ALA A 25 -16.05 -1.21 -5.23
CA ALA A 25 -15.78 -2.41 -6.03
C ALA A 25 -14.75 -2.07 -7.12
N VAL A 26 -13.50 -2.46 -6.90
CA VAL A 26 -12.39 -2.10 -7.79
C VAL A 26 -11.97 -3.32 -8.61
N ASN A 27 -11.91 -3.14 -9.93
CA ASN A 27 -11.49 -4.21 -10.84
C ASN A 27 -10.00 -4.50 -10.69
N VAL A 28 -9.68 -5.77 -10.47
CA VAL A 28 -8.33 -6.31 -10.63
C VAL A 28 -8.17 -6.78 -12.06
N ARG A 29 -7.04 -6.44 -12.67
CA ARG A 29 -6.75 -6.82 -14.05
C ARG A 29 -5.54 -7.73 -14.19
N SER A 30 -5.48 -8.46 -15.30
CA SER A 30 -4.38 -9.36 -15.62
C SER A 30 -3.08 -8.63 -15.93
N ASP A 31 -3.14 -7.36 -16.38
CA ASP A 31 -1.97 -6.53 -16.65
C ASP A 31 -2.19 -5.08 -16.19
N SER A 32 -1.11 -4.30 -16.18
CA SER A 32 -0.99 -2.91 -15.75
C SER A 32 -1.57 -1.88 -16.73
N ASN A 33 -2.74 -2.16 -17.32
CA ASN A 33 -3.42 -1.25 -18.24
C ASN A 33 -4.94 -1.45 -18.27
N LEU A 34 -5.67 -0.41 -18.69
CA LEU A 34 -7.13 -0.41 -18.73
C LEU A 34 -7.74 -1.42 -19.75
N ALA A 35 -7.01 -1.78 -20.80
CA ALA A 35 -7.49 -2.69 -21.84
C ALA A 35 -7.43 -4.18 -21.42
N SER A 36 -6.60 -4.52 -20.43
CA SER A 36 -6.39 -5.90 -20.00
C SER A 36 -7.60 -6.53 -19.31
N LYS A 37 -7.67 -7.86 -19.30
CA LYS A 37 -8.81 -8.62 -18.79
C LYS A 37 -9.06 -8.35 -17.31
N LYS A 38 -10.32 -8.12 -16.93
CA LYS A 38 -10.76 -8.09 -15.53
C LYS A 38 -10.79 -9.53 -15.01
N ILE A 39 -10.07 -9.79 -13.92
CA ILE A 39 -9.91 -11.15 -13.36
C ILE A 39 -10.65 -11.32 -12.03
N ARG A 40 -10.78 -10.27 -11.22
CA ARG A 40 -11.61 -10.26 -10.00
C ARG A 40 -11.93 -8.84 -9.55
N ILE A 41 -12.66 -8.74 -8.43
CA ILE A 41 -12.94 -7.48 -7.74
C ILE A 41 -12.28 -7.53 -6.35
N VAL A 42 -11.70 -6.41 -5.94
CA VAL A 42 -11.31 -6.13 -4.55
C VAL A 42 -12.25 -5.10 -3.96
N LYS A 43 -12.56 -5.24 -2.68
CA LYS A 43 -13.56 -4.41 -1.99
C LYS A 43 -12.89 -3.33 -1.15
N LYS A 44 -13.62 -2.25 -0.87
CA LYS A 44 -13.18 -1.20 0.06
C LYS A 44 -12.74 -1.79 1.40
N GLY A 45 -11.61 -1.30 1.91
CA GLY A 45 -11.02 -1.74 3.17
C GLY A 45 -10.13 -2.99 3.05
N GLU A 46 -10.13 -3.69 1.91
CA GLU A 46 -9.26 -4.85 1.70
C GLU A 46 -7.78 -4.42 1.74
N LEU A 47 -6.98 -5.17 2.51
CA LEU A 47 -5.53 -5.00 2.62
C LEU A 47 -4.83 -5.82 1.53
N LEU A 48 -4.02 -5.15 0.73
CA LEU A 48 -3.25 -5.76 -0.35
C LEU A 48 -1.75 -5.67 -0.05
N THR A 49 -1.05 -6.79 -0.19
CA THR A 49 0.42 -6.82 -0.20
C THR A 49 0.91 -6.54 -1.60
N LEU A 50 1.59 -5.41 -1.79
CA LEU A 50 2.09 -4.97 -3.09
C LEU A 50 3.47 -5.54 -3.36
N ILE A 51 3.63 -6.10 -4.56
CA ILE A 51 4.85 -6.77 -5.00
C ILE A 51 5.52 -6.06 -6.18
N LYS A 52 4.78 -5.21 -6.91
CA LYS A 52 5.32 -4.45 -8.05
C LYS A 52 4.51 -3.18 -8.30
N ARG A 53 5.12 -2.20 -8.96
CA ARG A 53 4.49 -1.02 -9.56
C ARG A 53 4.76 -1.02 -11.06
N SER A 54 3.84 -0.49 -11.87
CA SER A 54 4.09 -0.26 -13.29
C SER A 54 5.23 0.74 -13.50
N GLU A 55 5.87 0.67 -14.66
CA GLU A 55 6.97 1.56 -15.03
C GLU A 55 6.46 2.98 -15.30
N HIS A 56 5.31 3.08 -15.96
CA HIS A 56 4.67 4.33 -16.32
C HIS A 56 3.33 4.48 -15.61
N LYS A 57 2.90 5.74 -15.48
CA LYS A 57 1.54 6.07 -15.06
C LYS A 57 0.60 5.96 -16.26
N GLU A 58 -0.65 5.64 -15.99
CA GLU A 58 -1.73 5.69 -16.97
C GLU A 58 -2.74 6.76 -16.57
N SER A 59 -3.21 7.53 -17.56
CA SER A 59 -4.26 8.52 -17.37
C SER A 59 -5.62 7.88 -17.61
N ILE A 60 -6.48 7.85 -16.59
CA ILE A 60 -7.80 7.22 -16.64
C ILE A 60 -8.79 8.20 -15.99
N GLU A 61 -9.80 8.63 -16.76
CA GLU A 61 -10.88 9.52 -16.28
C GLU A 61 -10.37 10.78 -15.54
N GLY A 62 -9.28 11.37 -16.03
CA GLY A 62 -8.68 12.59 -15.46
C GLY A 62 -7.73 12.34 -14.28
N PHE A 63 -7.58 11.10 -13.82
CA PHE A 63 -6.58 10.72 -12.84
C PHE A 63 -5.32 10.19 -13.53
N ASN A 64 -4.14 10.49 -12.99
CA ASN A 64 -2.86 10.01 -13.52
C ASN A 64 -2.05 9.31 -12.43
N ASN A 65 -2.00 7.98 -12.49
CA ASN A 65 -1.41 7.17 -11.42
C ASN A 65 -0.78 5.88 -11.95
N TYR A 66 0.02 5.23 -11.11
CA TYR A 66 0.61 3.92 -11.43
C TYR A 66 -0.41 2.79 -11.22
N TRP A 67 -0.14 1.66 -11.84
CA TRP A 67 -0.73 0.38 -11.46
C TRP A 67 0.14 -0.32 -10.44
N TYR A 68 -0.49 -1.05 -9.53
CA TYR A 68 0.19 -1.81 -8.50
C TYR A 68 -0.20 -3.27 -8.61
N LYS A 69 0.81 -4.13 -8.70
CA LYS A 69 0.64 -5.58 -8.66
C LYS A 69 0.62 -6.00 -7.20
N TYR A 70 -0.40 -6.75 -6.82
CA TYR A 70 -0.50 -7.32 -5.48
C TYR A 70 -0.46 -8.85 -5.54
N LYS A 71 -0.20 -9.44 -4.39
CA LYS A 71 -0.30 -10.88 -4.15
C LYS A 71 -1.20 -11.13 -2.94
N SER A 72 -2.19 -11.99 -3.11
CA SER A 72 -3.03 -12.45 -2.00
C SER A 72 -2.33 -13.55 -1.19
N GLU A 73 -2.84 -13.84 0.00
CA GLU A 73 -2.37 -14.97 0.82
C GLU A 73 -2.53 -16.32 0.10
N ALA A 74 -3.58 -16.47 -0.73
CA ALA A 74 -3.82 -17.65 -1.56
C ALA A 74 -2.89 -17.74 -2.78
N GLY A 75 -1.98 -16.78 -2.98
CA GLY A 75 -1.02 -16.77 -4.08
C GLY A 75 -1.54 -16.16 -5.38
N GLU A 76 -2.81 -15.74 -5.44
CA GLU A 76 -3.34 -15.02 -6.61
C GLU A 76 -2.67 -13.66 -6.77
N GLU A 77 -2.42 -13.27 -8.02
CA GLU A 77 -1.82 -11.98 -8.36
C GLU A 77 -2.69 -11.21 -9.37
N GLY A 78 -2.57 -9.89 -9.32
CA GLY A 78 -3.24 -9.02 -10.28
C GLY A 78 -2.88 -7.56 -10.09
N TRP A 79 -3.34 -6.71 -11.00
CA TRP A 79 -3.04 -5.28 -11.04
C TRP A 79 -4.25 -4.44 -10.66
N VAL A 80 -4.02 -3.44 -9.80
CA VAL A 80 -5.03 -2.47 -9.36
C VAL A 80 -4.52 -1.05 -9.64
N TYR A 81 -5.40 -0.21 -10.17
CA TYR A 81 -5.06 1.17 -10.48
C TYR A 81 -4.91 2.01 -9.20
N GLY A 82 -3.79 2.74 -9.09
CA GLY A 82 -3.35 3.40 -7.85
C GLY A 82 -4.29 4.47 -7.32
N SER A 83 -5.16 5.05 -8.15
CA SER A 83 -6.12 6.06 -7.68
C SER A 83 -7.12 5.50 -6.66
N PHE A 84 -7.37 4.19 -6.70
CA PHE A 84 -8.22 3.51 -5.73
C PHE A 84 -7.49 3.04 -4.47
N LEU A 85 -6.20 3.34 -4.29
CA LEU A 85 -5.39 2.79 -3.21
C LEU A 85 -4.85 3.89 -2.28
N THR A 86 -4.78 3.58 -0.99
CA THR A 86 -3.91 4.28 -0.02
C THR A 86 -2.69 3.42 0.24
N LEU A 87 -1.50 3.93 -0.08
CA LEU A 87 -0.24 3.18 0.01
C LEU A 87 0.43 3.37 1.37
N TYR A 88 1.02 2.29 1.90
CA TYR A 88 1.83 2.27 3.11
C TYR A 88 3.16 1.58 2.79
N GLN A 89 4.27 2.30 3.00
CA GLN A 89 5.61 1.77 2.75
C GLN A 89 6.24 1.31 4.07
N ASN A 90 6.79 0.10 4.11
CA ASN A 90 7.52 -0.44 5.27
C ASN A 90 6.73 -0.48 6.58
N ILE A 91 5.40 -0.35 6.49
CA ILE A 91 4.52 -0.28 7.64
C ILE A 91 3.32 -1.16 7.32
N HIS A 92 3.24 -2.31 7.98
CA HIS A 92 2.06 -3.16 7.91
C HIS A 92 0.89 -2.42 8.60
N PRO A 93 -0.19 -2.07 7.88
CA PRO A 93 -1.34 -1.44 8.49
C PRO A 93 -2.00 -2.45 9.44
N ASN A 94 -1.94 -2.21 10.74
CA ASN A 94 -2.61 -3.02 11.75
C ASN A 94 -3.38 -2.12 12.74
N ALA A 95 -4.34 -2.71 13.46
CA ALA A 95 -5.21 -1.97 14.36
C ALA A 95 -4.42 -1.21 15.44
N GLU A 96 -3.37 -1.83 16.00
CA GLU A 96 -2.55 -1.24 17.05
C GLU A 96 -1.80 0.02 16.57
N LEU A 97 -1.22 -0.01 15.37
CA LEU A 97 -0.59 1.13 14.74
C LEU A 97 -1.58 2.28 14.57
N PHE A 98 -2.78 1.99 14.06
CA PHE A 98 -3.83 3.01 13.88
C PHE A 98 -4.25 3.62 15.22
N ILE A 99 -4.45 2.78 16.25
CA ILE A 99 -4.81 3.21 17.60
C ILE A 99 -3.71 4.09 18.19
N ASN A 100 -2.45 3.66 18.10
CA ASN A 100 -1.33 4.39 18.67
C ASN A 100 -1.11 5.74 17.96
N LYS A 101 -1.23 5.76 16.62
CA LYS A 101 -1.18 7.00 15.83
C LYS A 101 -2.33 7.95 16.15
N PHE A 102 -3.54 7.43 16.34
CA PHE A 102 -4.69 8.24 16.73
C PHE A 102 -4.50 8.82 18.14
N LYS A 103 -4.14 7.99 19.12
CA LYS A 103 -3.87 8.41 20.50
C LYS A 103 -2.83 9.52 20.55
N SER A 104 -1.71 9.37 19.83
CA SER A 104 -0.66 10.39 19.79
C SER A 104 -1.11 11.69 19.12
N THR A 105 -1.89 11.60 18.04
CA THR A 105 -2.41 12.77 17.34
C THR A 105 -3.35 13.56 18.26
N VAL A 106 -4.27 12.88 18.95
CA VAL A 106 -5.25 13.51 19.85
C VAL A 106 -4.57 14.09 21.09
N SER A 107 -3.61 13.36 21.69
CA SER A 107 -2.86 13.87 22.85
C SER A 107 -2.08 15.13 22.54
N ASN A 108 -1.50 15.21 21.34
CA ASN A 108 -0.74 16.37 20.91
C ASN A 108 -1.66 17.53 20.51
N LEU A 109 -2.82 17.24 19.93
CA LEU A 109 -3.75 18.26 19.41
C LEU A 109 -4.58 18.93 20.51
N PHE A 110 -5.04 18.20 21.52
CA PHE A 110 -5.92 18.73 22.58
C PHE A 110 -5.36 19.98 23.28
N PRO A 111 -4.07 20.02 23.70
CA PRO A 111 -3.48 21.22 24.31
C PRO A 111 -3.44 22.43 23.37
N LEU A 112 -3.16 22.21 22.08
CA LEU A 112 -3.13 23.25 21.06
C LEU A 112 -4.53 23.83 20.80
N VAL A 113 -5.55 22.98 20.69
CA VAL A 113 -6.94 23.40 20.51
C VAL A 113 -7.41 24.19 21.73
N LYS A 114 -7.12 23.70 22.94
CA LYS A 114 -7.49 24.41 24.19
C LYS A 114 -6.89 25.82 24.29
N LYS A 115 -5.67 26.02 23.77
CA LYS A 115 -4.99 27.32 23.74
C LYS A 115 -5.57 28.31 22.72
N ILE A 116 -6.28 27.84 21.70
CA ILE A 116 -6.92 28.69 20.68
C ILE A 116 -8.29 29.20 21.15
N PHE A 117 -8.94 28.46 22.05
CA PHE A 117 -10.27 28.79 22.59
C PHE A 117 -10.23 29.38 24.02
N GLN A 118 -9.06 29.83 24.48
CA GLN A 118 -8.85 30.61 25.70
C GLN A 118 -8.24 31.96 25.33
#